data_AF-A0A0C3IFF0-F1
#
_entry.id   AF-A0A0C3IFF0-F1
#
_cell.length_a   1.000
_cell.length_b   1.000
_cell.length_c   1.000
_cell.angle_alpha   90.00
_cell.angle_beta   90.00
_cell.angle_gamma   90.00
#
_symmetry.space_group_name_H-M   'P 1'
#
loop_
_entity.id
_entity.type
_entity.pdbx_description
1 polymer ?
#
loop_
_entity_poly.entity_id
_entity_poly.type
_entity_poly.pdbx_seq_one_letter_code
_entity_poly.pdbx_strand_id
1 'polypeptide(L)'
;MFIPELSQELSSIVGLSKVCQSLHASMKKKPSKAKCSQSDRSDRQWLATQRWFSKPGVCKAQNEKACLRVARTRLQQRESSKCSQQTAVLAETLAPIKRTVAPSAETLAPIRHAIELWRVAWQPEDRWPDELEILKESVRSKSDPAALSHFWAGMRVHIEEGKEILSRLRRISHGAQMEVPSTSLGSFYDMCVNVASEVKFFEMSLLHADM
;
A
#
# COMPACT_ATOMS: atom_id res chain seq x y z
N MET A 1 68.96 -53.05 32.35
CA MET A 1 67.99 -51.96 32.55
C MET A 1 67.48 -51.53 31.19
N PHE A 2 66.19 -51.75 30.95
CA PHE A 2 65.47 -51.41 29.72
C PHE A 2 65.01 -49.95 29.78
N ILE A 3 65.22 -49.18 28.70
CA ILE A 3 64.64 -47.84 28.52
C ILE A 3 63.48 -47.98 27.52
N PRO A 4 62.21 -47.82 27.95
CA PRO A 4 61.04 -47.90 27.08
C PRO A 4 60.54 -46.48 26.76
N GLU A 5 61.16 -45.80 25.80
CA GLU A 5 60.73 -44.42 25.44
C GLU A 5 60.90 -44.09 23.95
N LEU A 6 60.77 -45.07 23.05
CA LEU A 6 60.83 -44.83 21.59
C LEU A 6 59.71 -45.49 20.77
N SER A 7 58.80 -46.27 21.37
CA SER A 7 57.71 -46.93 20.63
C SER A 7 56.42 -46.11 20.52
N GLN A 8 56.32 -44.95 21.17
CA GLN A 8 55.09 -44.15 21.19
C GLN A 8 55.04 -43.06 20.10
N GLU A 9 56.19 -42.69 19.52
CA GLU A 9 56.29 -41.64 18.50
C GLU A 9 55.90 -42.12 17.09
N LEU A 10 56.13 -43.40 16.75
CA LEU A 10 55.90 -43.89 15.37
C LEU A 10 54.44 -44.23 15.05
N SER A 11 53.57 -44.39 16.07
CA SER A 11 52.13 -44.65 15.85
C SER A 11 51.35 -43.37 15.49
N SER A 12 51.88 -42.19 15.84
CA SER A 12 51.24 -40.89 15.58
C SER A 12 51.35 -40.45 14.11
N ILE A 13 52.46 -40.78 13.44
CA ILE A 13 52.76 -40.29 12.08
C ILE A 13 51.93 -41.01 11.01
N VAL A 14 51.56 -42.28 11.21
CA VAL A 14 50.75 -43.04 10.23
C VAL A 14 49.28 -42.59 10.26
N GLY A 15 48.79 -42.06 11.39
CA GLY A 15 47.42 -41.56 11.53
C GLY A 15 47.14 -40.26 10.76
N LEU A 16 48.12 -39.37 10.64
CA LEU A 16 47.95 -38.06 9.99
C LEU A 16 47.88 -38.14 8.46
N SER A 17 48.50 -39.15 7.85
CA SER A 17 48.51 -39.34 6.39
C SER A 17 47.12 -39.70 5.82
N LYS A 18 46.33 -40.50 6.53
CA LYS A 18 44.97 -40.88 6.11
C LYS A 18 43.95 -39.74 6.23
N VAL A 19 44.11 -38.85 7.21
CA VAL A 19 43.21 -37.70 7.40
C VAL A 19 43.42 -36.66 6.29
N CYS A 20 44.67 -36.40 5.88
CA CYS A 20 44.97 -35.46 4.80
C CYS A 20 44.49 -35.96 3.41
N GLN A 21 44.56 -37.27 3.13
CA GLN A 21 44.06 -37.82 1.86
C GLN A 21 42.52 -37.78 1.75
N SER A 22 41.80 -37.93 2.88
CA SER A 22 40.33 -37.83 2.92
C SER A 22 39.83 -36.41 2.66
N LEU A 23 40.52 -35.40 3.21
CA LEU A 23 40.16 -33.98 3.00
C LEU A 23 40.36 -33.53 1.55
N HIS A 24 41.41 -34.00 0.88
CA HIS A 24 41.67 -33.62 -0.52
C HIS A 24 40.68 -34.26 -1.52
N ALA A 25 40.10 -35.43 -1.20
CA ALA A 25 39.05 -36.05 -2.01
C ALA A 25 37.69 -35.32 -1.88
N SER A 26 37.43 -34.67 -0.75
CA SER A 26 36.18 -33.94 -0.50
C SER A 26 36.10 -32.59 -1.25
N MET A 27 37.24 -31.93 -1.51
CA MET A 27 37.29 -30.61 -2.15
C MET A 27 37.22 -30.64 -3.69
N LYS A 28 37.25 -31.81 -4.33
CA LYS A 28 37.12 -31.96 -5.80
C LYS A 28 35.71 -32.25 -6.30
N LYS A 29 34.68 -32.15 -5.45
CA LYS A 29 33.29 -32.12 -5.91
C LYS A 29 33.00 -30.75 -6.51
N LYS A 30 33.09 -30.64 -7.85
CA LYS A 30 32.55 -29.51 -8.61
C LYS A 30 31.12 -29.25 -8.14
N PRO A 31 30.74 -27.99 -7.80
CA PRO A 31 29.36 -27.69 -7.43
C PRO A 31 28.49 -28.04 -8.63
N SER A 32 27.72 -29.12 -8.50
CA SER A 32 26.63 -29.43 -9.41
C SER A 32 25.75 -28.21 -9.50
N LYS A 33 25.44 -27.72 -10.71
CA LYS A 33 24.46 -26.65 -10.93
C LYS A 33 23.15 -27.05 -10.26
N ALA A 34 22.95 -26.60 -9.02
CA ALA A 34 21.71 -26.76 -8.31
C ALA A 34 20.64 -26.06 -9.15
N LYS A 35 19.61 -26.79 -9.56
CA LYS A 35 18.43 -26.20 -10.17
C LYS A 35 17.80 -25.31 -9.11
N CYS A 36 18.08 -24.00 -9.20
CA CYS A 36 17.48 -22.95 -8.40
C CYS A 36 15.98 -23.18 -8.40
N SER A 37 15.42 -23.51 -7.23
CA SER A 37 13.99 -23.80 -7.11
C SER A 37 13.20 -22.52 -7.39
N GLN A 38 11.92 -22.65 -7.75
CA GLN A 38 11.08 -21.50 -8.09
C GLN A 38 10.95 -20.53 -6.90
N SER A 39 10.94 -21.05 -5.68
CA SER A 39 10.99 -20.28 -4.41
C SER A 39 12.31 -19.52 -4.23
N ASP A 40 13.46 -20.13 -4.57
CA ASP A 40 14.74 -19.41 -4.52
C ASP A 40 14.77 -18.21 -5.46
N ARG A 41 14.01 -18.27 -6.56
CA ARG A 41 13.92 -17.18 -7.53
C ARG A 41 12.98 -16.06 -7.04
N SER A 42 11.84 -16.39 -6.44
CA SER A 42 10.93 -15.39 -5.86
C SER A 42 11.60 -14.64 -4.72
N ASP A 43 12.35 -15.34 -3.87
CA ASP A 43 13.00 -14.74 -2.71
C ASP A 43 14.11 -13.78 -3.13
N ARG A 44 14.88 -14.15 -4.17
CA ARG A 44 15.88 -13.26 -4.76
C ARG A 44 15.25 -12.03 -5.40
N GLN A 45 14.10 -12.16 -6.05
CA GLN A 45 13.38 -11.01 -6.62
C GLN A 45 12.82 -10.09 -5.52
N TRP A 46 12.27 -10.66 -4.45
CA TRP A 46 11.79 -9.90 -3.31
C TRP A 46 12.92 -9.15 -2.62
N LEU A 47 14.04 -9.81 -2.33
CA LEU A 47 15.23 -9.17 -1.75
C LEU A 47 15.81 -8.08 -2.66
N ALA A 48 15.83 -8.30 -3.98
CA ALA A 48 16.27 -7.27 -4.92
C ALA A 48 15.32 -6.05 -4.92
N THR A 49 14.02 -6.30 -4.82
CA THR A 49 12.99 -5.25 -4.73
C THR A 49 13.13 -4.46 -3.44
N GLN A 50 13.28 -5.14 -2.30
CA GLN A 50 13.53 -4.51 -1.00
C GLN A 50 14.80 -3.66 -1.03
N ARG A 51 15.92 -4.22 -1.51
CA ARG A 51 17.19 -3.47 -1.66
C ARG A 51 17.05 -2.25 -2.56
N TRP A 52 16.20 -2.32 -3.59
CA TRP A 52 15.93 -1.19 -4.46
C TRP A 52 15.12 -0.09 -3.76
N PHE A 53 14.09 -0.46 -3.00
CA PHE A 53 13.27 0.48 -2.22
C PHE A 53 14.01 1.10 -1.03
N SER A 54 14.95 0.37 -0.40
CA SER A 54 15.78 0.88 0.69
C SER A 54 16.80 1.94 0.27
N LYS A 55 16.99 2.18 -1.03
CA LYS A 55 17.88 3.25 -1.50
C LYS A 55 17.30 4.63 -1.14
N PRO A 56 18.10 5.56 -0.58
CA PRO A 56 17.65 6.89 -0.24
C PRO A 56 17.00 7.59 -1.45
N GLY A 57 15.78 8.12 -1.26
CA GLY A 57 15.07 8.89 -2.28
C GLY A 57 14.29 8.08 -3.33
N VAL A 58 14.51 6.77 -3.46
CA VAL A 58 13.79 5.95 -4.47
C VAL A 58 12.30 5.86 -4.17
N CYS A 59 11.93 5.64 -2.92
CA CYS A 59 10.53 5.57 -2.50
C CYS A 59 9.81 6.91 -2.75
N LYS A 60 10.45 8.03 -2.37
CA LYS A 60 9.91 9.38 -2.58
C LYS A 60 9.72 9.70 -4.06
N ALA A 61 10.70 9.38 -4.91
CA ALA A 61 10.61 9.61 -6.36
C ALA A 61 9.54 8.74 -7.04
N GLN A 62 9.33 7.50 -6.58
CA GLN A 62 8.25 6.66 -7.09
C GLN A 62 6.87 7.18 -6.68
N ASN A 63 6.72 7.63 -5.43
CA ASN A 63 5.49 8.23 -4.95
C ASN A 63 5.16 9.51 -5.72
N GLU A 64 6.15 10.38 -5.93
CA GLU A 64 5.99 11.58 -6.75
C GLU A 64 5.59 11.25 -8.20
N LYS A 65 6.21 10.23 -8.81
CA LYS A 65 5.83 9.74 -10.15
C LYS A 65 4.41 9.16 -10.17
N ALA A 66 3.97 8.51 -9.10
CA ALA A 66 2.60 8.04 -8.97
C ALA A 66 1.62 9.22 -8.86
N CYS A 67 1.93 10.23 -8.04
CA CYS A 67 1.15 11.47 -7.94
C CYS A 67 1.00 12.18 -9.28
N LEU A 68 2.08 12.28 -10.06
CA LEU A 68 2.05 12.90 -11.40
C LEU A 68 1.14 12.14 -12.38
N ARG A 69 1.09 10.80 -12.30
CA ARG A 69 0.15 10.00 -13.12
C ARG A 69 -1.30 10.29 -12.73
N VAL A 70 -1.60 10.31 -11.43
CA VAL A 70 -2.95 10.62 -10.94
C VAL A 70 -3.36 12.05 -11.35
N ALA A 71 -2.48 13.03 -11.19
CA ALA A 71 -2.72 14.41 -11.60
C ALA A 71 -2.98 14.54 -13.11
N ARG A 72 -2.22 13.82 -13.94
CA ARG A 72 -2.44 13.77 -15.40
C ARG A 72 -3.80 13.18 -15.75
N THR A 73 -4.19 12.08 -15.11
CA THR A 73 -5.52 11.47 -15.31
C THR A 73 -6.64 12.43 -14.92
N ARG A 74 -6.47 13.17 -13.81
CA ARG A 74 -7.43 14.20 -13.36
C ARG A 74 -7.60 15.33 -14.38
N LEU A 75 -6.50 15.80 -14.99
CA LEU A 75 -6.55 16.83 -16.03
C LEU A 75 -7.28 16.32 -17.28
N GLN A 76 -6.95 15.11 -17.73
CA GLN A 76 -7.57 14.51 -18.91
C GLN A 76 -9.10 14.29 -18.72
N GLN A 77 -9.54 13.94 -17.51
CA GLN A 77 -10.96 13.84 -17.19
C GLN A 77 -11.68 15.19 -17.08
N ARG A 78 -10.99 16.24 -16.61
CA ARG A 78 -11.56 17.61 -16.62
C ARG A 78 -11.75 18.10 -18.05
N GLU A 79 -10.80 17.82 -18.94
CA GLU A 79 -10.88 18.20 -20.35
C GLU A 79 -12.01 17.45 -21.08
N SER A 80 -12.19 16.15 -20.83
CA SER A 80 -13.30 15.39 -21.42
C SER A 80 -14.67 15.82 -20.87
N SER A 81 -14.75 16.17 -19.58
CA SER A 81 -15.99 16.67 -18.96
C SER A 81 -16.37 18.06 -19.48
N LYS A 82 -15.38 18.92 -19.78
CA LYS A 82 -15.61 20.26 -20.35
C LYS A 82 -16.11 20.19 -21.80
N CYS A 83 -15.66 19.19 -22.58
CA CYS A 83 -16.19 18.91 -23.92
C CYS A 83 -17.65 18.41 -23.89
N SER A 84 -18.03 17.65 -22.86
CA SER A 84 -19.40 17.16 -22.69
C SER A 84 -20.39 18.27 -22.33
N GLN A 85 -19.98 19.23 -21.49
CA GLN A 85 -20.82 20.38 -21.12
C GLN A 85 -21.06 21.35 -22.29
N GLN A 86 -20.08 21.53 -23.18
CA GLN A 86 -20.24 22.42 -24.34
C GLN A 86 -21.18 21.85 -25.41
N THR A 87 -21.36 20.52 -25.44
CA THR A 87 -22.29 19.84 -26.36
C THR A 87 -23.73 19.84 -25.82
N ALA A 88 -23.92 19.85 -24.49
CA ALA A 88 -25.24 19.83 -23.87
C ALA A 88 -25.99 21.17 -23.96
N VAL A 89 -25.28 22.31 -23.91
CA VAL A 89 -25.91 23.65 -23.93
C VAL A 89 -26.49 24.01 -25.31
N LEU A 90 -26.01 23.39 -26.39
CA LEU A 90 -26.55 23.61 -27.75
C LEU A 90 -27.82 22.79 -28.05
N ALA A 91 -28.13 21.75 -27.27
CA ALA A 91 -29.28 20.88 -27.51
C ALA A 91 -30.56 21.31 -26.77
N GLU A 92 -30.48 22.31 -25.89
CA GLU A 92 -31.56 22.67 -24.94
C GLU A 92 -32.60 23.65 -25.51
N THR A 93 -32.83 23.67 -26.83
CA THR A 93 -33.84 24.55 -27.46
C THR A 93 -35.05 23.82 -28.03
N LEU A 94 -35.08 22.50 -28.18
CA LEU A 94 -36.28 21.83 -28.74
C LEU A 94 -36.59 20.47 -28.08
N ALA A 95 -37.45 20.50 -27.05
CA ALA A 95 -38.48 19.51 -26.69
C ALA A 95 -38.53 19.16 -25.18
N PRO A 96 -39.74 19.00 -24.60
CA PRO A 96 -39.90 18.57 -23.22
C PRO A 96 -39.73 17.06 -23.09
N ILE A 97 -38.58 16.61 -22.59
CA ILE A 97 -38.33 15.20 -22.30
C ILE A 97 -38.77 14.90 -20.86
N LYS A 98 -39.80 14.05 -20.73
CA LYS A 98 -40.12 13.34 -19.49
C LYS A 98 -38.86 12.63 -18.98
N ARG A 99 -38.26 13.15 -17.91
CA ARG A 99 -37.16 12.48 -17.22
C ARG A 99 -37.70 11.27 -16.45
N THR A 100 -37.70 10.11 -17.09
CA THR A 100 -37.71 8.83 -16.37
C THR A 100 -36.31 8.65 -15.79
N VAL A 101 -36.14 8.99 -14.51
CA VAL A 101 -34.91 8.70 -13.76
C VAL A 101 -34.89 7.20 -13.51
N ALA A 102 -34.20 6.44 -14.35
CA ALA A 102 -33.86 5.05 -14.04
C ALA A 102 -32.94 5.03 -12.80
N PRO A 103 -33.11 4.07 -11.87
CA PRO A 103 -32.23 3.97 -10.71
C PRO A 103 -30.83 3.61 -11.22
N SER A 104 -29.88 4.53 -11.06
CA SER A 104 -28.48 4.25 -11.34
C SER A 104 -28.00 3.16 -10.38
N ALA A 105 -27.79 1.95 -10.91
CA ALA A 105 -27.17 0.85 -10.20
C ALA A 105 -25.83 1.30 -9.59
N GLU A 106 -25.73 1.37 -8.26
CA GLU A 106 -24.45 1.63 -7.59
C GLU A 106 -23.58 0.36 -7.67
N THR A 107 -22.49 0.43 -8.44
CA THR A 107 -21.51 -0.67 -8.55
C THR A 107 -20.29 -0.40 -7.66
N LEU A 108 -19.52 -1.45 -7.33
CA LEU A 108 -18.35 -1.32 -6.45
C LEU A 108 -17.17 -0.57 -7.09
N ALA A 109 -17.03 -0.56 -8.41
CA ALA A 109 -15.90 0.08 -9.08
C ALA A 109 -15.83 1.61 -8.86
N PRO A 110 -16.93 2.37 -9.01
CA PRO A 110 -16.99 3.77 -8.61
C PRO A 110 -16.64 4.03 -7.15
N ILE A 111 -17.07 3.15 -6.23
CA ILE A 111 -16.76 3.31 -4.80
C ILE A 111 -15.29 3.07 -4.53
N ARG A 112 -14.69 2.04 -5.12
CA ARG A 112 -13.25 1.78 -5.01
C ARG A 112 -12.43 2.99 -5.46
N HIS A 113 -12.85 3.63 -6.55
CA HIS A 113 -12.19 4.84 -7.03
C HIS A 113 -12.37 6.02 -6.07
N ALA A 114 -13.56 6.18 -5.48
CA ALA A 114 -13.80 7.20 -4.46
C ALA A 114 -12.93 6.99 -3.22
N ILE A 115 -12.78 5.75 -2.75
CA ILE A 115 -11.89 5.40 -1.64
C ILE A 115 -10.45 5.81 -1.95
N GLU A 116 -9.93 5.48 -3.13
CA GLU A 116 -8.55 5.81 -3.53
C GLU A 116 -8.30 7.33 -3.60
N LEU A 117 -9.32 8.12 -3.96
CA LEU A 117 -9.21 9.58 -4.01
C LEU A 117 -9.33 10.24 -2.64
N TRP A 118 -10.17 9.66 -1.78
CA TRP A 118 -10.44 10.14 -0.42
C TRP A 118 -9.28 9.85 0.51
N ARG A 119 -8.74 8.62 0.48
CA ARG A 119 -7.75 8.13 1.44
C ARG A 119 -6.56 9.07 1.56
N VAL A 120 -6.19 9.43 2.80
CA VAL A 120 -4.93 10.14 3.01
C VAL A 120 -3.78 9.17 2.77
N ALA A 121 -2.76 9.60 2.02
CA ALA A 121 -1.60 8.79 1.69
C ALA A 121 -0.63 8.67 2.88
N TRP A 122 -1.15 8.23 4.02
CA TRP A 122 -0.39 7.98 5.22
C TRP A 122 0.34 6.64 5.14
N GLN A 123 1.35 6.52 5.99
CA GLN A 123 2.03 5.26 6.27
C GLN A 123 1.03 4.23 6.86
N PRO A 124 1.42 2.97 7.12
CA PRO A 124 0.51 1.99 7.70
C PRO A 124 -0.09 2.48 9.02
N GLU A 125 -1.22 1.90 9.44
CA GLU A 125 -2.09 2.41 10.52
C GLU A 125 -1.35 2.69 11.84
N ASP A 126 -0.31 1.91 12.16
CA ASP A 126 0.55 2.11 13.33
C ASP A 126 1.31 3.45 13.35
N ARG A 127 1.47 4.08 12.19
CA ARG A 127 2.19 5.34 12.00
C ARG A 127 1.27 6.57 11.96
N TRP A 128 -0.05 6.38 11.90
CA TRP A 128 -1.01 7.48 11.79
C TRP A 128 -0.89 8.53 12.91
N PRO A 129 -0.70 8.16 14.19
CA PRO A 129 -0.50 9.15 15.25
C PRO A 129 0.72 10.06 15.00
N ASP A 130 1.85 9.46 14.59
CA ASP A 130 3.09 10.20 14.32
C ASP A 130 2.89 11.18 13.15
N GLU A 131 2.30 10.72 12.06
CA GLU A 131 2.03 11.55 10.87
C GLU A 131 1.07 12.70 11.19
N LEU A 132 0.06 12.46 12.03
CA LEU A 132 -0.86 13.50 12.48
C LEU A 132 -0.14 14.57 13.31
N GLU A 133 0.73 14.19 14.24
CA GLU A 133 1.51 15.16 15.04
C GLU A 133 2.48 15.96 14.17
N ILE A 134 3.15 15.33 13.22
CA ILE A 134 4.01 16.03 12.24
C ILE A 134 3.20 17.08 11.47
N LEU A 135 1.99 16.72 11.03
CA LEU A 135 1.12 17.63 10.29
C LEU A 135 0.62 18.78 11.17
N LYS A 136 0.24 18.51 12.42
CA LYS A 136 -0.14 19.52 13.41
C LYS A 136 1.00 20.50 13.66
N GLU A 137 2.22 20.01 13.85
CA GLU A 137 3.40 20.86 14.08
C GLU A 137 3.74 21.68 12.83
N SER A 138 3.61 21.10 11.65
CA SER A 138 3.74 21.84 10.39
C SER A 138 2.69 22.94 10.22
N VAL A 139 1.48 22.76 10.75
CA VAL A 139 0.44 23.78 10.76
C VAL A 139 0.74 24.87 11.80
N ARG A 140 1.18 24.49 13.01
CA ARG A 140 1.53 25.44 14.10
C ARG A 140 2.73 26.32 13.78
N SER A 141 3.71 25.78 13.07
CA SER A 141 4.90 26.53 12.64
C SER A 141 4.61 27.61 11.61
N LYS A 142 3.46 27.57 10.94
CA LYS A 142 2.97 28.66 10.09
C LYS A 142 2.31 29.67 11.01
N SER A 143 2.83 30.90 11.07
CA SER A 143 2.40 31.99 11.98
C SER A 143 0.98 32.53 11.70
N ASP A 144 0.03 31.66 11.37
CA ASP A 144 -1.38 31.96 11.14
C ASP A 144 -2.23 31.40 12.30
N PRO A 145 -2.83 32.28 13.13
CA PRO A 145 -3.68 31.87 14.24
C PRO A 145 -4.90 31.02 13.83
N ALA A 146 -5.36 31.12 12.58
CA ALA A 146 -6.50 30.37 12.07
C ALA A 146 -6.12 29.02 11.46
N ALA A 147 -4.83 28.77 11.20
CA ALA A 147 -4.38 27.60 10.45
C ALA A 147 -4.77 26.27 11.13
N LEU A 148 -4.70 26.21 12.47
CA LEU A 148 -5.08 25.03 13.22
C LEU A 148 -6.60 24.79 13.18
N SER A 149 -7.40 25.85 13.22
CA SER A 149 -8.86 25.77 13.09
C SER A 149 -9.26 25.26 11.69
N HIS A 150 -8.66 25.81 10.64
CA HIS A 150 -8.88 25.35 9.26
C HIS A 150 -8.43 23.90 9.05
N PHE A 151 -7.30 23.51 9.64
CA PHE A 151 -6.83 22.13 9.62
C PHE A 151 -7.89 21.18 10.20
N TRP A 152 -8.41 21.46 11.40
CA TRP A 152 -9.44 20.63 12.02
C TRP A 152 -10.79 20.67 11.28
N ALA A 153 -11.15 21.81 10.69
CA ALA A 153 -12.31 21.89 9.82
C ALA A 153 -12.17 20.97 8.60
N GLY A 154 -10.97 20.91 8.00
CA GLY A 154 -10.66 19.97 6.93
C GLY A 154 -10.78 18.51 7.36
N MET A 155 -10.29 18.16 8.56
CA MET A 155 -10.45 16.80 9.12
C MET A 155 -11.92 16.42 9.32
N ARG A 156 -12.77 17.35 9.77
CA ARG A 156 -14.22 17.11 9.86
C ARG A 156 -14.85 16.80 8.50
N VAL A 157 -14.48 17.56 7.46
CA VAL A 157 -14.97 17.30 6.10
C VAL A 157 -14.51 15.91 5.63
N HIS A 158 -13.24 15.55 5.85
CA HIS A 158 -12.70 14.23 5.51
C HIS A 158 -13.46 13.08 6.17
N ILE A 159 -13.80 13.22 7.45
CA ILE A 159 -14.62 12.24 8.19
C ILE A 159 -15.99 12.07 7.55
N GLU A 160 -16.69 13.17 7.24
CA GLU A 160 -18.03 13.11 6.65
C GLU A 160 -18.01 12.50 5.24
N GLU A 161 -16.98 12.78 4.44
CA GLU A 161 -16.77 12.11 3.16
C GLU A 161 -16.57 10.59 3.32
N GLY A 162 -15.80 10.17 4.33
CA GLY A 162 -15.60 8.76 4.65
C GLY A 162 -16.89 8.07 5.11
N LYS A 163 -17.72 8.74 5.92
CA LYS A 163 -19.05 8.25 6.33
C LYS A 163 -20.00 8.09 5.16
N GLU A 164 -19.96 8.99 4.19
CA GLU A 164 -20.75 8.85 2.96
C GLU A 164 -20.29 7.63 2.17
N ILE A 165 -18.98 7.40 2.03
CA ILE A 165 -18.44 6.19 1.39
C ILE A 165 -18.93 4.92 2.10
N LEU A 166 -18.89 4.88 3.44
CA LEU A 166 -19.43 3.75 4.23
C LEU A 166 -20.93 3.55 4.02
N SER A 167 -21.70 4.65 3.93
CA SER A 167 -23.13 4.60 3.65
C SER A 167 -23.42 3.99 2.28
N ARG A 168 -22.62 4.33 1.26
CA ARG A 168 -22.71 3.74 -0.08
C ARG A 168 -22.35 2.26 -0.09
N LEU A 169 -21.27 1.87 0.60
CA LEU A 169 -20.90 0.45 0.77
C LEU A 169 -22.02 -0.33 1.45
N ARG A 170 -22.65 0.25 2.49
CA ARG A 170 -23.81 -0.34 3.17
C ARG A 170 -25.01 -0.48 2.23
N ARG A 171 -25.33 0.51 1.39
CA ARG A 171 -26.42 0.38 0.40
C ARG A 171 -26.18 -0.78 -0.56
N ILE A 172 -24.96 -0.93 -1.06
CA ILE A 172 -24.59 -2.05 -1.93
C ILE A 172 -24.74 -3.39 -1.21
N SER A 173 -24.36 -3.49 0.07
CA SER A 173 -24.49 -4.75 0.82
C SER A 173 -25.95 -5.17 1.06
N HIS A 174 -26.89 -4.21 1.12
CA HIS A 174 -28.31 -4.47 1.34
C HIS A 174 -29.11 -4.58 0.03
N GLY A 175 -28.59 -4.01 -1.07
CA GLY A 175 -29.17 -4.18 -2.39
C GLY A 175 -28.82 -5.55 -2.97
N ALA A 176 -29.78 -6.24 -3.60
CA ALA A 176 -29.56 -7.50 -4.31
C ALA A 176 -28.63 -7.38 -5.56
N GLN A 177 -27.92 -6.26 -5.72
CA GLN A 177 -27.03 -5.95 -6.83
C GLN A 177 -25.54 -6.18 -6.51
N MET A 178 -25.21 -7.25 -5.79
CA MET A 178 -23.89 -7.88 -5.99
C MET A 178 -23.90 -8.72 -7.28
N GLU A 179 -24.31 -8.14 -8.41
CA GLU A 179 -23.95 -8.72 -9.70
C GLU A 179 -22.50 -8.38 -9.98
N VAL A 180 -21.53 -9.11 -9.40
CA VAL A 180 -20.27 -9.32 -10.12
C VAL A 180 -19.57 -10.64 -9.75
N PRO A 181 -19.26 -11.50 -10.73
CA PRO A 181 -18.36 -12.65 -10.61
C PRO A 181 -16.88 -12.36 -10.28
N SER A 182 -16.46 -11.10 -10.02
CA SER A 182 -15.05 -10.71 -9.94
C SER A 182 -14.61 -9.95 -8.69
N THR A 183 -15.53 -9.52 -7.81
CA THR A 183 -15.14 -8.88 -6.54
C THR A 183 -15.36 -9.90 -5.43
N SER A 184 -14.27 -10.42 -4.86
CA SER A 184 -14.39 -11.31 -3.71
C SER A 184 -15.03 -10.56 -2.56
N LEU A 185 -15.86 -11.26 -1.78
CA LEU A 185 -16.39 -10.75 -0.52
C LEU A 185 -15.27 -10.18 0.37
N GLY A 186 -14.07 -10.80 0.33
CA GLY A 186 -12.86 -10.27 0.97
C GLY A 186 -12.51 -8.85 0.54
N SER A 187 -12.44 -8.57 -0.78
CA SER A 187 -12.16 -7.21 -1.24
C SER A 187 -13.21 -6.19 -0.81
N PHE A 188 -14.48 -6.60 -0.65
CA PHE A 188 -15.52 -5.73 -0.12
C PHE A 188 -15.26 -5.40 1.36
N TYR A 189 -14.97 -6.41 2.18
CA TYR A 189 -14.59 -6.20 3.58
C TYR A 189 -13.35 -5.34 3.74
N ASP A 190 -12.31 -5.55 2.92
CA ASP A 190 -11.09 -4.73 2.94
C ASP A 190 -11.42 -3.25 2.68
N MET A 191 -12.34 -2.95 1.75
CA MET A 191 -12.80 -1.58 1.50
C MET A 191 -13.51 -1.00 2.73
N CYS A 192 -14.41 -1.75 3.36
CA CYS A 192 -15.09 -1.31 4.58
C CYS A 192 -14.11 -1.04 5.73
N VAL A 193 -13.18 -1.95 5.98
CA VAL A 193 -12.18 -1.83 7.05
C VAL A 193 -11.30 -0.62 6.82
N ASN A 194 -10.77 -0.44 5.60
CA ASN A 194 -9.89 0.70 5.29
C ASN A 194 -10.57 2.05 5.52
N VAL A 195 -11.83 2.20 5.11
CA VAL A 195 -12.56 3.46 5.30
C VAL A 195 -12.93 3.65 6.77
N ALA A 196 -13.41 2.59 7.43
CA ALA A 196 -13.84 2.66 8.82
C ALA A 196 -12.68 2.94 9.79
N SER A 197 -11.51 2.34 9.59
CA SER A 197 -10.34 2.59 10.45
C SER A 197 -9.88 4.04 10.35
N GLU A 198 -9.76 4.58 9.14
CA GLU A 198 -9.33 5.95 8.93
C GLU A 198 -10.36 6.97 9.45
N VAL A 199 -11.65 6.78 9.16
CA VAL A 199 -12.73 7.61 9.76
C VAL A 199 -12.64 7.57 11.28
N LYS A 200 -12.51 6.37 11.86
CA LYS A 200 -12.50 6.21 13.31
C LYS A 200 -11.28 6.85 13.95
N PHE A 201 -10.11 6.72 13.32
CA PHE A 201 -8.90 7.39 13.77
C PHE A 201 -9.12 8.90 13.88
N PHE A 202 -9.59 9.54 12.81
CA PHE A 202 -9.78 10.99 12.80
C PHE A 202 -10.87 11.47 13.75
N GLU A 203 -11.97 10.73 13.90
CA GLU A 203 -13.00 11.02 14.92
C GLU A 203 -12.40 11.04 16.33
N MET A 204 -11.58 10.03 16.65
CA MET A 204 -10.92 9.97 17.96
C MET A 204 -9.91 11.10 18.11
N SER A 205 -9.14 11.44 17.08
CA SER A 205 -8.18 12.54 17.12
C SER A 205 -8.86 13.91 17.35
N LEU A 206 -10.03 14.14 16.75
CA LEU A 206 -10.80 15.37 16.98
C LEU A 206 -11.30 15.49 18.41
N LEU A 207 -11.80 14.40 19.01
CA LEU A 207 -12.25 14.41 20.40
C LEU A 207 -11.13 14.81 21.38
N HIS A 208 -9.89 14.43 21.11
CA HIS A 208 -8.73 14.82 21.92
C HIS A 208 -8.24 16.26 21.63
N ALA A 209 -8.63 16.85 20.50
CA ALA A 209 -8.27 18.22 20.16
C ALA A 209 -9.19 19.26 20.80
N ASP A 210 -10.43 18.88 21.13
CA ASP A 210 -11.43 19.74 21.75
C ASP A 210 -11.42 19.68 23.31
N MET A 211 -10.59 18.79 23.91
CA MET A 211 -10.33 18.73 25.36
C MET A 211 -9.13 19.59 25.76
#